data_AF-A0A158BPW6-F1
#
_entry.id   AF-A0A158BPW6-F1
#
_cell.length_a   1.000
_cell.length_b   1.000
_cell.length_c   1.000
_cell.angle_alpha   90.00
_cell.angle_beta   90.00
_cell.angle_gamma   90.00
#
_symmetry.space_group_name_H-M   'P 1'
#
loop_
_entity.id
_entity.type
_entity.pdbx_description
1 polymer ?
#
loop_
_entity_poly.entity_id
_entity_poly.type
_entity_poly.pdbx_seq_one_letter_code
_entity_poly.pdbx_strand_id
1 'polypeptide(L)'
;MLAYFGPSRKAVVAALDVFEREPDVPEALMRDRRFVLAPHIGSGTEETRRATAENVVDALAKHFGIEGPRNPTAIRAELERAGSNSRPLSIADH
;
A
#
# COMPACT_ATOMS: atom_id res chain seq x y z
N MET A 1 -13.47 7.76 2.68
CA MET A 1 -13.70 8.93 1.81
C MET A 1 -15.20 9.13 1.68
N LEU A 2 -15.76 10.19 2.26
CA LEU A 2 -17.19 10.54 2.13
C LEU A 2 -17.41 11.26 0.81
N ALA A 3 -18.23 10.71 -0.10
CA ALA A 3 -18.67 11.42 -1.29
C ALA A 3 -19.91 12.27 -0.96
N TYR A 4 -19.70 13.55 -0.65
CA TYR A 4 -20.79 14.51 -0.43
C TYR A 4 -21.33 15.03 -1.78
N PHE A 5 -22.62 14.80 -2.04
CA PHE A 5 -23.31 15.32 -3.24
C PHE A 5 -24.14 16.54 -2.89
N GLY A 6 -23.60 17.73 -3.17
CA GLY A 6 -24.31 19.01 -3.06
C GLY A 6 -25.33 19.24 -4.20
N PRO A 7 -26.24 20.22 -4.02
CA PRO A 7 -27.39 20.46 -4.91
C PRO A 7 -27.04 20.94 -6.33
N SER A 8 -25.85 21.52 -6.55
CA SER A 8 -25.33 21.87 -7.87
C SER A 8 -24.50 20.70 -8.43
N ARG A 9 -25.18 19.74 -9.09
CA ARG A 9 -24.55 18.54 -9.67
C ARG A 9 -23.54 18.88 -10.77
N LYS A 10 -22.30 19.21 -10.41
CA LYS A 10 -21.15 18.86 -11.25
C LYS A 10 -21.11 17.33 -11.33
N ALA A 11 -20.97 16.77 -12.53
CA ALA A 11 -20.83 15.33 -12.69
C ALA A 11 -19.48 14.91 -12.08
N VAL A 12 -19.53 14.28 -10.90
CA VAL A 12 -18.36 13.65 -10.28
C VAL A 12 -18.30 12.20 -10.72
N VAL A 13 -17.13 11.77 -11.17
CA VAL A 13 -16.75 10.39 -11.43
C VAL A 13 -15.70 10.02 -10.39
N ALA A 14 -15.77 8.83 -9.79
CA ALA A 14 -14.80 8.40 -8.80
C ALA A 14 -14.54 6.89 -8.86
N ALA A 15 -13.33 6.48 -8.47
CA ALA A 15 -12.98 5.10 -8.20
C ALA A 15 -12.86 4.90 -6.68
N LEU A 16 -13.55 3.91 -6.13
CA LEU A 16 -13.63 3.65 -4.69
C LEU A 16 -13.14 2.23 -4.40
N ASP A 17 -12.18 2.09 -3.48
CA ASP A 17 -11.69 0.79 -3.00
C ASP A 17 -12.18 0.47 -1.58
N VAL A 18 -12.69 1.46 -0.83
CA VAL A 18 -13.10 1.30 0.57
C VAL A 18 -14.52 1.79 0.81
N PHE A 19 -15.22 1.13 1.73
CA PHE A 19 -16.62 1.41 2.10
C PHE A 19 -16.79 1.53 3.62
N GLU A 20 -17.83 2.22 4.07
CA GLU A 20 -18.03 2.49 5.50
C GLU A 20 -18.35 1.23 6.33
N ARG A 21 -19.01 0.24 5.73
CA ARG A 21 -19.42 -1.00 6.38
C ARG A 21 -19.09 -2.20 5.50
N GLU A 22 -17.81 -2.48 5.33
CA GLU A 22 -17.39 -3.65 4.54
C GLU A 22 -17.85 -4.97 5.19
N PRO A 23 -18.29 -5.97 4.40
CA PRO A 23 -18.28 -6.01 2.93
C PRO A 23 -19.51 -5.39 2.25
N ASP A 24 -20.43 -4.77 3.00
CA ASP A 24 -21.67 -4.20 2.47
C ASP A 24 -21.41 -2.93 1.64
N VAL A 25 -21.75 -2.98 0.35
CA VAL A 25 -21.63 -1.85 -0.57
C VAL A 25 -23.01 -1.23 -0.83
N PRO A 26 -23.19 0.11 -0.68
CA PRO A 26 -24.46 0.76 -0.98
C PRO A 26 -24.92 0.52 -2.44
N GLU A 27 -26.14 0.02 -2.61
CA GLU A 27 -26.71 -0.30 -3.93
C GLU A 27 -26.75 0.90 -4.89
N ALA A 28 -26.95 2.10 -4.34
CA ALA A 28 -26.91 3.35 -5.09
C ALA A 28 -25.56 3.59 -5.79
N LEU A 29 -24.45 3.16 -5.18
CA LEU A 29 -23.11 3.24 -5.78
C LEU A 29 -22.91 2.13 -6.82
N MET A 30 -23.38 0.92 -6.54
CA MET A 30 -23.25 -0.23 -7.47
C MET A 30 -23.98 0.00 -8.79
N ARG A 31 -25.11 0.70 -8.77
CA ARG A 31 -25.96 0.95 -9.96
C ARG A 31 -25.56 2.21 -10.76
N ASP A 32 -24.70 3.06 -10.20
CA ASP A 32 -24.32 4.32 -10.83
C ASP A 32 -23.03 4.18 -11.66
N ARG A 33 -23.16 4.35 -12.98
CA ARG A 33 -22.06 4.20 -13.95
C ARG A 33 -20.92 5.20 -13.79
N ARG A 34 -21.09 6.22 -12.94
CA ARG A 34 -20.02 7.19 -12.62
C ARG A 34 -19.03 6.66 -11.60
N PHE A 35 -19.28 5.49 -11.00
CA PHE A 35 -18.38 4.88 -10.03
C PHE A 35 -17.78 3.59 -10.55
N VAL A 36 -16.48 3.43 -10.29
CA VAL A 36 -15.77 2.16 -10.40
C VAL A 36 -15.48 1.70 -8.97
N LEU A 37 -15.86 0.46 -8.65
CA LEU A 37 -15.80 -0.08 -7.29
C LEU A 37 -14.82 -1.25 -7.24
N ALA A 38 -13.92 -1.26 -6.27
CA ALA A 38 -13.00 -2.35 -5.98
C ALA A 38 -13.18 -2.81 -4.52
N PRO A 39 -13.02 -4.12 -4.22
CA PRO A 39 -13.34 -4.67 -2.90
C PRO A 39 -12.14 -4.64 -1.94
N HIS A 40 -11.65 -3.45 -1.57
CA HIS A 40 -10.54 -3.24 -0.63
C HIS A 40 -9.29 -4.06 -0.98
N ILE A 41 -8.84 -3.95 -2.23
CA ILE A 41 -7.71 -4.70 -2.77
C ILE A 41 -6.49 -3.83 -3.09
N GLY A 42 -6.45 -2.58 -2.63
CA GLY A 42 -5.31 -1.67 -2.88
C GLY A 42 -3.95 -2.22 -2.45
N SER A 43 -3.90 -3.10 -1.44
CA SER A 43 -2.69 -3.81 -0.98
C SER A 43 -2.71 -5.32 -1.30
N GLY A 44 -3.64 -5.75 -2.14
CA GLY A 44 -3.96 -7.16 -2.39
C GLY A 44 -2.98 -7.94 -3.28
N THR A 45 -1.80 -7.40 -3.58
CA THR A 45 -0.79 -8.10 -4.39
C THR A 45 -0.03 -9.14 -3.56
N GLU A 46 0.54 -10.15 -4.23
CA GLU A 46 1.33 -11.18 -3.55
C GLU A 46 2.55 -10.57 -2.86
N GLU A 47 3.23 -9.63 -3.52
CA GLU A 47 4.43 -8.97 -3.00
C GLU A 47 4.10 -8.16 -1.74
N THR A 48 3.04 -7.34 -1.76
CA THR A 48 2.65 -6.52 -0.61
C THR A 48 2.13 -7.38 0.54
N ARG A 49 1.43 -8.49 0.25
CA ARG A 49 0.98 -9.42 1.28
C ARG A 49 2.12 -10.21 1.90
N ARG A 50 3.07 -10.73 1.11
CA ARG A 50 4.31 -11.34 1.62
C ARG A 50 5.04 -10.35 2.51
N ALA A 51 5.14 -9.09 2.06
CA ALA A 51 5.84 -8.08 2.83
C ALA A 51 5.14 -7.75 4.17
N THR A 52 3.81 -7.70 4.17
CA THR A 52 3.04 -7.48 5.40
C THR A 52 3.14 -8.68 6.35
N ALA A 53 3.10 -9.91 5.81
CA ALA A 53 3.24 -11.13 6.60
C ALA A 53 4.59 -11.20 7.32
N GLU A 54 5.68 -10.94 6.59
CA GLU A 54 7.03 -10.87 7.17
C GLU A 54 7.10 -9.81 8.30
N ASN A 55 6.48 -8.63 8.14
CA ASN A 55 6.44 -7.60 9.20
C ASN A 55 5.76 -8.11 10.47
N VAL A 56 4.65 -8.84 10.32
CA VAL A 56 3.91 -9.43 11.45
C VAL A 56 4.77 -10.49 12.14
N VAL A 57 5.43 -11.35 11.37
CA VAL A 57 6.32 -12.39 11.92
C VAL A 57 7.49 -11.75 12.67
N ASP A 58 8.12 -10.70 12.14
CA ASP A 58 9.22 -10.00 12.82
C ASP A 58 8.76 -9.36 14.14
N ALA A 59 7.57 -8.75 14.16
CA ALA A 59 7.01 -8.16 15.37
C ALA A 59 6.79 -9.22 16.47
N LEU A 60 6.29 -10.40 16.10
CA LEU A 60 6.11 -11.53 17.01
C LEU A 60 7.46 -12.12 17.44
N ALA A 61 8.39 -12.32 16.51
CA ALA A 61 9.73 -12.84 16.79
C ALA A 61 10.46 -11.97 17.81
N LYS A 62 10.40 -10.65 17.64
CA LYS A 62 10.93 -9.66 18.59
C LYS A 62 10.26 -9.77 19.97
N HIS A 63 8.94 -9.95 20.01
CA HIS A 63 8.21 -10.09 21.28
C HIS A 63 8.63 -11.34 22.06
N PHE A 64 8.88 -12.45 21.36
CA PHE A 64 9.25 -13.73 21.97
C PHE A 64 10.77 -13.99 22.06
N GLY A 65 11.61 -13.06 21.59
CA GLY A 65 13.07 -13.20 21.63
C GLY A 65 13.64 -14.26 20.69
N ILE A 66 12.96 -14.54 19.59
CA ILE A 66 13.42 -15.48 18.53
C ILE A 66 13.81 -14.72 17.26
N GLU A 67 14.50 -15.39 16.33
CA GLU A 67 14.92 -14.78 15.08
C GLU A 67 13.73 -14.65 14.09
N GLY A 68 13.58 -13.46 13.50
CA GLY A 68 12.56 -13.14 12.50
C GLY A 68 13.10 -13.20 11.07
N PRO A 69 12.22 -13.36 10.05
CA PRO A 69 12.60 -13.47 8.65
C PRO A 69 13.34 -12.24 8.12
N ARG A 70 13.14 -11.05 8.71
CA ARG A 70 13.89 -9.86 8.36
C ARG A 70 14.80 -9.45 9.51
N ASN A 71 15.93 -10.12 9.59
CA ASN A 71 16.98 -9.73 10.52
C ASN A 71 17.38 -8.26 10.27
N PRO A 72 17.25 -7.34 11.26
CA PRO A 72 17.58 -5.92 11.10
C PRO A 72 19.04 -5.69 10.66
N THR A 73 19.92 -6.62 11.02
CA THR A 73 21.35 -6.61 10.64
C THR A 73 21.51 -6.81 9.13
N ALA A 74 20.67 -7.64 8.50
CA ALA A 74 20.71 -7.89 7.07
C ALA A 74 20.21 -6.66 6.28
N ILE A 75 19.09 -6.06 6.69
CA ILE A 75 18.56 -4.83 6.06
C ILE A 75 19.55 -3.67 6.20
N ARG A 76 20.12 -3.47 7.40
CA ARG A 76 21.12 -2.41 7.61
C ARG A 76 22.38 -2.64 6.78
N ALA A 77 22.88 -3.88 6.71
CA ALA A 77 24.02 -4.21 5.86
C ALA A 77 23.72 -4.01 4.37
N GLU A 78 22.48 -4.23 3.93
CA GLU A 78 22.06 -4.00 2.55
C GLU A 78 21.94 -2.49 2.23
N LEU A 79 21.38 -1.69 3.13
CA LEU A 79 21.34 -0.23 3.03
C LEU A 79 22.75 0.40 3.03
N GLU A 80 23.66 -0.10 3.88
CA GLU A 80 25.06 0.35 3.93
C GLU A 80 25.82 -0.02 2.64
N ARG A 81 25.56 -1.20 2.05
CA ARG A 81 26.11 -1.59 0.73
C ARG A 81 25.56 -0.75 -0.41
N ALA A 82 24.26 -0.44 -0.40
CA ALA A 82 23.63 0.40 -1.41
C ALA A 82 24.13 1.85 -1.36
N GLY A 83 24.34 2.41 -0.16
CA GLY A 83 24.93 3.75 0.02
C GLY A 83 26.39 3.83 -0.41
N SER A 84 27.19 2.78 -0.17
CA SER A 84 28.61 2.75 -0.52
C SER A 84 28.90 2.60 -2.01
N ASN A 85 27.94 2.18 -2.83
CA ASN A 85 28.14 1.92 -4.27
C ASN A 85 27.71 3.10 -5.17
N SER A 86 27.45 4.27 -4.58
CA SER A 86 27.15 5.51 -5.29
C SER A 86 28.40 6.05 -6.00
N ARG A 87 28.73 5.53 -7.19
CA ARG A 87 29.73 6.17 -8.06
C ARG A 87 29.18 7.55 -8.44
N PRO A 88 29.95 8.65 -8.25
CA PRO A 88 29.48 9.95 -8.70
C PRO A 88 29.26 9.89 -10.22
N LEU A 89 28.05 10.27 -10.66
CA LEU A 89 27.78 10.52 -12.07
C LEU A 89 28.71 11.65 -12.53
N SER A 90 29.76 11.30 -13.27
CA SER A 90 30.64 12.26 -13.93
C SER A 90 29.86 12.97 -15.01
N ILE A 91 29.39 14.19 -14.73
CA ILE A 91 28.81 15.09 -15.74
C ILE A 91 29.95 15.84 -16.42
N ALA A 92 30.67 15.14 -17.28
CA ALA A 92 31.58 15.75 -18.24
C ALA A 92 31.50 14.92 -19.51
N ASP A 93 30.65 15.35 -20.44
CA ASP A 93 30.76 15.21 -21.89
C ASP A 93 29.59 15.99 -22.52
N HIS A 94 29.83 17.28 -22.76
CA HIS A 94 29.10 18.13 -23.70
C HIS A 94 30.12 18.82 -24.58
#